data_AF-A0A7C5EB52-F1
#
_entry.id   AF-A0A7C5EB52-F1
#
_cell.length_a   1.000
_cell.length_b   1.000
_cell.length_c   1.000
_cell.angle_alpha   90.00
_cell.angle_beta   90.00
_cell.angle_gamma   90.00
#
_symmetry.space_group_name_H-M   'P 1'
#
loop_
_entity.id
_entity.type
_entity.pdbx_description
1 polymer ?
#
loop_
_entity_poly.entity_id
_entity_poly.type
_entity_poly.pdbx_seq_one_letter_code
_entity_poly.pdbx_strand_id
1 'polypeptide(L)'
;MTLPALLFGILLAAFYGALFHVWKGDALKRLFLYLFLAEIGFWGGHVLAAFLHWNFAAIGPLNAGLATLVCFLTLFVGRWLSQVEGRVAA
;
A
#
# COMPACT_ATOMS: atom_id res chain seq x y z
N MET A 1 -12.15 10.17 -10.88
CA MET A 1 -11.07 9.31 -11.41
C MET A 1 -11.55 8.57 -12.65
N THR A 2 -10.66 8.25 -13.60
CA THR A 2 -10.96 7.52 -14.84
C THR A 2 -10.70 6.03 -14.68
N LEU A 3 -11.31 5.17 -15.52
CA LEU A 3 -11.11 3.71 -15.45
C LEU A 3 -9.64 3.30 -15.64
N PRO A 4 -8.87 3.84 -16.60
CA PRO A 4 -7.45 3.48 -16.73
C PRO A 4 -6.61 3.82 -15.49
N ALA A 5 -6.87 4.96 -14.85
CA ALA A 5 -6.16 5.36 -13.64
C ALA A 5 -6.52 4.49 -12.43
N LEU A 6 -7.78 4.05 -12.34
CA LEU A 6 -8.22 3.09 -11.32
C LEU A 6 -7.47 1.76 -11.45
N LEU A 7 -7.47 1.19 -12.65
CA LEU A 7 -6.78 -0.08 -12.92
C LEU A 7 -5.27 0.04 -12.69
N PHE A 8 -4.65 1.13 -13.14
CA PHE A 8 -3.24 1.40 -12.89
C PHE A 8 -2.93 1.52 -11.39
N GLY A 9 -3.78 2.21 -10.62
CA GLY A 9 -3.63 2.33 -9.17
C GLY A 9 -3.68 0.98 -8.44
N ILE A 10 -4.63 0.10 -8.79
CA ILE A 10 -4.72 -1.27 -8.25
C ILE A 10 -3.44 -2.06 -8.59
N LEU A 11 -3.00 -2.03 -9.86
CA LEU A 11 -1.79 -2.74 -10.27
C LEU A 11 -0.54 -2.21 -9.56
N LEU A 12 -0.44 -0.91 -9.38
CA LEU A 12 0.69 -0.27 -8.71
C LEU A 12 0.72 -0.61 -7.21
N ALA A 13 -0.43 -0.56 -6.54
CA ALA A 13 -0.56 -0.96 -5.13
C ALA A 13 -0.23 -2.45 -4.94
N ALA A 14 -0.80 -3.33 -5.76
CA ALA A 14 -0.48 -4.76 -5.74
C ALA A 14 1.02 -5.02 -6.01
N PHE A 15 1.63 -4.30 -6.94
CA PHE A 15 3.07 -4.36 -7.19
C PHE A 15 3.89 -3.97 -5.96
N TYR A 16 3.53 -2.88 -5.26
CA TYR A 16 4.21 -2.51 -4.02
C TYR A 16 4.06 -3.57 -2.92
N GLY A 17 2.87 -4.15 -2.76
CA GLY A 17 2.64 -5.24 -1.81
C GLY A 17 3.48 -6.48 -2.11
N ALA A 18 3.54 -6.89 -3.38
CA ALA A 18 4.37 -8.02 -3.82
C ALA A 18 5.87 -7.73 -3.71
N LEU A 19 6.31 -6.53 -4.09
CA LEU A 19 7.69 -6.09 -3.94
C LEU A 19 8.11 -6.08 -2.46
N PHE A 20 7.26 -5.58 -1.58
CA PHE A 20 7.49 -5.59 -0.15
C PHE A 20 7.56 -7.00 0.43
N HIS A 21 6.68 -7.91 -0.03
CA HIS A 21 6.71 -9.33 0.33
C HIS A 21 8.07 -9.97 0.01
N VAL A 22 8.52 -9.81 -1.24
CA VAL A 22 9.80 -10.36 -1.72
C VAL A 22 10.97 -9.73 -0.98
N TRP A 23 10.95 -8.41 -0.77
CA TRP A 23 12.02 -7.71 -0.05
C TRP A 23 12.16 -8.17 1.40
N LYS A 24 11.06 -8.52 2.08
CA LYS A 24 11.10 -9.00 3.48
C LYS A 24 11.39 -10.49 3.62
N GLY A 25 11.30 -11.27 2.54
CA GLY A 25 11.54 -12.72 2.57
C GLY A 25 10.55 -13.49 3.43
N ASP A 26 9.32 -12.98 3.55
CA ASP A 26 8.26 -13.55 4.41
C ASP A 26 7.57 -14.78 3.74
N ALA A 27 6.94 -15.65 4.53
CA ALA A 27 6.24 -16.83 4.00
C ALA A 27 5.13 -16.46 3.01
N LEU A 28 4.85 -17.31 2.01
CA LEU A 28 3.87 -17.04 0.94
C LEU A 28 2.48 -16.65 1.45
N LYS A 29 2.03 -17.21 2.58
CA LYS A 29 0.74 -16.84 3.23
C LYS A 29 0.64 -15.35 3.58
N ARG A 30 1.77 -14.66 3.81
CA ARG A 30 1.82 -13.22 4.12
C ARG A 30 1.64 -12.35 2.87
N LEU A 31 1.77 -12.91 1.66
CA LEU A 31 1.54 -12.16 0.42
C LEU A 31 0.12 -11.58 0.39
N PHE A 32 -0.90 -12.38 0.73
CA PHE A 32 -2.29 -11.91 0.76
C PHE A 32 -2.51 -10.75 1.73
N LEU A 33 -1.87 -10.80 2.89
CA LEU A 33 -1.88 -9.69 3.86
C LEU A 33 -1.26 -8.43 3.26
N TYR A 34 -0.10 -8.54 2.60
CA TYR A 34 0.57 -7.38 2.01
C TYR A 34 -0.16 -6.82 0.80
N LEU A 35 -0.78 -7.64 -0.04
CA LEU A 35 -1.63 -7.16 -1.13
C LEU A 35 -2.82 -6.36 -0.59
N PHE A 36 -3.50 -6.89 0.43
CA PHE A 36 -4.64 -6.20 1.05
C PHE A 36 -4.23 -4.89 1.73
N LEU A 37 -3.15 -4.89 2.51
CA LEU A 37 -2.65 -3.69 3.16
C LEU A 37 -2.14 -2.64 2.16
N ALA A 38 -1.53 -3.08 1.05
CA ALA A 38 -1.06 -2.17 0.02
C ALA A 38 -2.22 -1.43 -0.65
N GLU A 39 -3.32 -2.13 -0.99
CA GLU A 39 -4.54 -1.50 -1.52
C GLU A 39 -5.11 -0.48 -0.53
N ILE A 40 -5.26 -0.84 0.75
CA ILE A 40 -5.79 0.07 1.78
C ILE A 40 -4.90 1.31 1.92
N GLY A 41 -3.60 1.12 2.07
CA GLY A 41 -2.66 2.23 2.26
C GLY A 41 -2.56 3.12 1.03
N PHE A 42 -2.55 2.53 -0.18
CA PHE A 42 -2.45 3.28 -1.42
C PHE A 42 -3.70 4.12 -1.68
N TRP A 43 -4.90 3.52 -1.63
CA TRP A 43 -6.14 4.25 -1.85
C TRP A 43 -6.44 5.23 -0.72
N GLY A 44 -6.12 4.86 0.53
CA GLY A 44 -6.18 5.78 1.67
C GLY A 44 -5.27 7.00 1.48
N GLY A 45 -4.03 6.79 1.00
CA GLY A 45 -3.11 7.88 0.69
C GLY A 45 -3.55 8.74 -0.50
N HIS A 46 -4.14 8.12 -1.54
CA HIS A 46 -4.71 8.86 -2.67
C HIS A 46 -5.82 9.81 -2.25
N VAL A 47 -6.74 9.32 -1.40
CA VAL A 47 -7.85 10.09 -0.83
C VAL A 47 -7.33 11.18 0.10
N LEU A 48 -6.38 10.85 0.99
CA LEU A 48 -5.73 11.81 1.87
C LEU A 48 -5.06 12.94 1.07
N ALA A 49 -4.42 12.61 -0.05
CA ALA A 49 -3.80 13.59 -0.92
C ALA A 49 -4.83 14.55 -1.52
N ALA A 50 -5.97 14.03 -1.96
CA ALA A 50 -7.06 14.84 -2.48
C ALA A 50 -7.61 15.81 -1.41
N PHE A 51 -7.77 15.36 -0.16
CA PHE A 51 -8.18 16.19 0.97
C PHE A 51 -7.17 17.29 1.32
N LEU A 52 -5.88 16.99 1.21
CA LEU A 52 -4.80 17.94 1.50
C LEU A 52 -4.43 18.82 0.30
N HIS A 53 -5.11 18.68 -0.84
CA HIS A 53 -4.71 19.28 -2.13
C HIS A 53 -3.25 18.97 -2.52
N TRP A 54 -2.75 17.81 -2.12
CA TRP A 54 -1.39 17.35 -2.36
C TRP A 54 -1.29 16.70 -3.73
N ASN A 55 -0.55 17.33 -4.64
CA ASN A 55 -0.42 16.89 -6.05
C ASN A 55 1.00 16.45 -6.44
N PHE A 56 1.94 16.35 -5.49
CA PHE A 56 3.30 15.88 -5.78
C PHE A 56 3.30 14.47 -6.39
N ALA A 57 4.07 14.31 -7.46
CA ALA A 57 4.20 13.07 -8.23
C ALA A 57 2.84 12.44 -8.63
N ALA A 58 1.86 13.28 -8.99
CA ALA A 58 0.61 12.80 -9.58
C ALA A 58 0.85 12.21 -10.98
N ILE A 59 0.11 11.15 -11.30
CA ILE A 59 0.09 10.51 -12.62
C ILE A 59 -1.34 10.63 -13.15
N GLY A 60 -1.57 11.62 -14.03
CA GLY A 60 -2.92 11.97 -14.46
C GLY A 60 -3.81 12.30 -13.24
N PRO A 61 -4.99 11.68 -13.09
CA PRO A 61 -5.87 11.91 -11.94
C PRO A 61 -5.46 11.16 -10.66
N LEU A 62 -4.35 10.41 -10.68
CA LEU A 62 -3.90 9.59 -9.55
C LEU A 62 -2.83 10.33 -8.74
N ASN A 63 -3.13 10.66 -7.48
CA ASN A 63 -2.17 11.22 -6.53
C ASN A 63 -1.12 10.19 -6.07
N ALA A 64 -0.29 9.70 -7.00
CA ALA A 64 0.59 8.55 -6.78
C ALA A 64 1.66 8.81 -5.72
N GLY A 65 2.23 10.02 -5.64
CA GLY A 65 3.27 10.34 -4.65
C GLY A 65 2.87 10.02 -3.21
N LEU A 66 1.82 10.69 -2.70
CA LEU A 66 1.37 10.45 -1.32
C LEU A 66 0.73 9.07 -1.15
N ALA A 67 0.04 8.54 -2.18
CA ALA A 67 -0.47 7.18 -2.17
C ALA A 67 0.64 6.14 -1.93
N THR A 68 1.79 6.28 -2.60
CA THR A 68 2.97 5.44 -2.39
C THR A 68 3.52 5.56 -0.97
N LEU A 69 3.66 6.79 -0.44
CA LEU A 69 4.17 7.00 0.92
C LEU A 69 3.29 6.33 1.98
N VAL A 70 1.98 6.54 1.90
CA VAL A 70 1.02 5.95 2.85
C VAL A 70 0.95 4.43 2.67
N CYS A 71 0.99 3.93 1.43
CA CYS A 71 1.04 2.50 1.13
C CYS A 71 2.20 1.80 1.86
N PHE A 72 3.43 2.32 1.72
CA PHE A 72 4.58 1.74 2.41
C PHE A 72 4.48 1.88 3.92
N LEU A 73 4.01 3.02 4.43
CA LEU A 73 3.77 3.19 5.87
C LEU A 73 2.81 2.11 6.41
N THR A 74 1.68 1.90 5.74
CA THR A 74 0.68 0.87 6.09
C THR A 74 1.28 -0.53 6.04
N LEU A 75 2.11 -0.85 5.04
CA LEU A 75 2.80 -2.14 4.94
C LEU A 75 3.77 -2.38 6.10
N PHE A 76 4.60 -1.38 6.44
CA PHE A 76 5.53 -1.48 7.56
C PHE A 76 4.80 -1.66 8.89
N VAL A 77 3.79 -0.83 9.16
CA VAL A 77 2.99 -0.89 10.39
C VAL A 77 2.24 -2.21 10.48
N GLY A 78 1.55 -2.63 9.42
CA GLY A 78 0.80 -3.88 9.41
C GLY A 78 1.69 -5.11 9.57
N ARG A 79 2.88 -5.12 8.96
CA ARG A 79 3.88 -6.17 9.19
C ARG A 79 4.31 -6.19 10.65
N TRP A 80 4.68 -5.04 11.21
CA TRP A 80 5.13 -4.93 12.60
C TRP A 80 4.07 -5.45 13.58
N LEU A 81 2.82 -4.99 13.45
CA LEU A 81 1.69 -5.46 14.27
C LEU A 81 1.49 -6.98 14.17
N SER A 82 1.55 -7.54 12.95
CA SER A 82 1.41 -8.99 12.75
C SER A 82 2.52 -9.84 13.39
N GLN A 83 3.66 -9.22 13.72
CA GLN A 83 4.80 -9.87 14.39
C GLN A 83 4.78 -9.65 15.90
N VAL A 84 4.16 -8.59 16.38
CA VAL A 84 3.92 -8.38 17.82
C VAL A 84 2.93 -9.43 18.32
N GLU A 85 1.81 -9.61 17.64
CA GLU A 85 0.78 -10.60 18.01
C GLU A 85 1.35 -12.03 18.08
N GLY A 86 2.12 -12.43 17.05
CA GLY A 86 2.72 -13.76 17.00
C GLY A 86 3.79 -14.02 18.07
N ARG A 87 4.35 -12.98 18.70
CA ARG A 87 5.28 -13.12 19.82
C ARG A 87 4.59 -13.19 21.18
N VAL A 88 3.41 -12.61 21.32
CA VAL A 88 2.62 -12.66 22.57
C VAL A 88 1.89 -14.00 22.71
N ALA A 89 1.52 -14.62 21.59
CA ALA A 89 0.79 -15.89 21.57
C ALA A 89 1.66 -17.16 21.68
N ALA A 90 3.00 -17.02 21.83
CA ALA A 90 3.98 -18.11 21.89
C ALA A 90 4.58 -18.24 23.29
#